data_AF-A0A5B8N476-F1
#
_entry.id   AF-A0A5B8N476-F1
#
_cell.length_a   1.000
_cell.length_b   1.000
_cell.length_c   1.000
_cell.angle_alpha   90.00
_cell.angle_beta   90.00
_cell.angle_gamma   90.00
#
_symmetry.space_group_name_H-M   'P 1'
#
loop_
_entity.id
_entity.type
_entity.pdbx_description
1 polymer ?
#
loop_
_entity_poly.entity_id
_entity_poly.type
_entity_poly.pdbx_seq_one_letter_code
_entity_poly.pdbx_strand_id
1 'polypeptide(L)'
;MCLAALHALAQCLVAGVNIVVFEFRNLVRDFVGRPLHGGSPCLVWRGLFFKSIAWRRFGCSSFAGRQEVADIPLKPRRKPVQSRSRVTQNAILDAFVRLLLERGYARLTIRDIVAIAGVGLGTLYEYFPNKKSIAANCIHQRFKSVGDLMLACIESARGKPLAEMVDALLDTVVALHTERTEEWSALIFLERQISDEQAYRVLYRHFVGIWGQAIRACAGPPRDELVEDVAYVLHAAVYGLLYQTLMCRPHAVGTPEFRRQLGELVHGYLGGAM
;
A
#
# COMPACT_ATOMS: atom_id res chain seq x y z
N MET A 1 8.38 34.71 22.13
CA MET A 1 8.55 33.24 22.31
C MET A 1 9.95 32.88 21.80
N CYS A 2 11.04 33.25 22.47
CA CYS A 2 11.66 32.68 23.68
C CYS A 2 12.20 31.25 23.47
N LEU A 3 13.48 31.18 23.09
CA LEU A 3 14.34 30.00 22.83
C LEU A 3 14.25 28.87 23.89
N ALA A 4 13.76 29.16 25.09
CA ALA A 4 13.69 28.21 26.19
C ALA A 4 12.68 27.05 25.95
N ALA A 5 11.56 27.31 25.25
CA ALA A 5 10.55 26.28 24.99
C ALA A 5 10.98 25.25 23.94
N LEU A 6 11.79 25.68 22.96
CA LEU A 6 12.38 24.81 21.94
C LEU A 6 13.51 23.95 22.52
N HIS A 7 14.26 24.47 23.50
CA HIS A 7 15.34 23.72 24.14
C HIS A 7 14.81 22.55 25.00
N ALA A 8 13.68 22.74 25.70
CA ALA A 8 13.06 21.69 26.51
C ALA A 8 12.46 20.56 25.65
N LEU A 9 11.85 20.90 24.50
CA LEU A 9 11.33 19.91 23.55
C LEU A 9 12.44 19.08 22.89
N ALA A 10 13.58 19.72 22.58
CA ALA A 10 14.74 19.03 22.00
C ALA A 10 15.38 18.04 22.98
N GLN A 11 15.44 18.36 24.28
CA GLN A 11 16.02 17.47 25.30
C GLN A 11 15.15 16.24 25.60
N CYS A 12 13.82 16.34 25.52
CA CYS A 12 12.93 15.19 25.71
C CYS A 12 12.98 14.19 24.55
N LEU A 13 13.23 14.65 23.31
CA LEU A 13 13.35 13.80 22.12
C LEU A 13 14.67 13.01 22.09
N VAL A 14 15.75 13.55 22.66
CA VAL A 14 17.06 12.88 22.70
C VAL A 14 17.15 11.81 23.81
N ALA A 15 16.32 11.89 24.86
CA ALA A 15 16.37 10.98 26.00
C ALA A 15 15.46 9.73 25.89
N GLY A 16 14.70 9.56 24.80
CA GLY A 16 13.91 8.34 24.56
C GLY A 16 12.81 8.04 25.59
N VAL A 17 12.33 9.04 26.33
CA VAL A 17 11.26 8.87 27.33
C VAL A 17 9.90 9.02 26.67
N ASN A 18 9.08 7.96 26.72
CA ASN A 18 7.67 8.01 26.33
C ASN A 18 6.89 8.89 27.32
N ILE A 19 6.67 10.16 26.97
CA ILE A 19 5.82 11.04 27.77
C ILE A 19 4.36 10.68 27.49
N VAL A 20 3.74 10.00 28.45
CA VAL A 20 2.29 9.79 28.52
C VAL A 20 1.63 11.16 28.65
N VAL A 21 0.63 11.43 27.79
CA VAL A 21 -0.11 12.68 27.55
C VAL A 21 -0.73 13.35 28.80
N PHE A 22 -0.54 12.81 30.00
CA PHE A 22 -1.20 13.26 31.23
C PHE A 22 -0.47 14.41 31.96
N GLU A 23 0.87 14.53 31.82
CA GLU A 23 1.66 15.58 32.50
C GLU A 23 1.64 16.95 31.78
N PHE A 24 1.35 16.98 30.47
CA PHE A 24 1.38 18.21 29.66
C PHE A 24 0.28 19.23 30.03
N ARG A 25 -0.77 18.76 30.72
CA ARG A 25 -1.94 19.57 31.06
C ARG A 25 -1.72 20.49 32.26
N ASN A 26 -0.74 20.19 33.11
CA ASN A 26 -0.43 21.03 34.27
C ASN A 26 0.47 22.22 33.90
N LEU A 27 1.38 22.04 32.94
CA LEU A 27 2.31 23.11 32.51
C LEU A 27 1.63 24.28 31.77
N VAL A 28 0.53 24.01 31.06
CA VAL A 28 -0.20 25.04 30.29
C VAL A 28 -1.17 25.84 31.19
N ARG A 29 -1.50 25.32 32.38
CA ARG A 29 -2.52 25.94 33.25
C ARG A 29 -2.00 27.14 34.05
N ASP A 30 -0.70 27.20 34.32
CA ASP A 30 -0.12 28.26 35.14
C ASP A 30 0.25 29.55 34.37
N PHE A 31 0.12 29.55 33.03
CA PHE A 31 0.56 30.68 32.20
C PHE A 31 -0.55 31.60 31.66
N VAL A 32 -1.83 31.27 31.91
CA VAL A 32 -2.96 32.08 31.41
C VAL A 32 -3.64 32.80 32.57
N GLY A 33 -3.11 33.96 32.95
CA GLY A 33 -3.67 34.69 34.09
C GLY A 33 -3.20 36.11 34.38
N ARG A 34 -2.56 36.86 33.46
CA ARG A 34 -2.30 38.30 33.68
C ARG A 34 -2.53 39.15 32.43
N PRO A 35 -3.29 40.26 32.51
CA PRO A 35 -3.48 41.18 31.40
C PRO A 35 -2.28 42.12 31.24
N LEU A 36 -1.83 42.34 30.00
CA LEU A 36 -0.93 43.44 29.66
C LEU A 36 -1.79 44.64 29.23
N HIS A 37 -1.55 45.79 29.86
CA HIS A 37 -2.19 47.06 29.52
C HIS A 37 -1.79 47.55 28.12
N GLY A 38 -2.76 48.09 27.38
CA GLY A 38 -2.56 49.15 26.38
C GLY A 38 -2.50 48.72 24.91
N GLY A 39 -3.60 48.93 24.18
CA GLY A 39 -3.59 49.18 22.73
C GLY A 39 -3.90 47.98 21.80
N SER A 40 -5.16 47.84 21.39
CA SER A 40 -5.60 47.06 20.22
C SER A 40 -5.18 47.72 18.88
N PRO A 41 -5.43 47.12 17.69
CA PRO A 41 -5.75 45.72 17.34
C PRO A 41 -4.90 45.17 16.16
N CYS A 42 -4.60 43.87 16.15
CA CYS A 42 -4.44 43.14 14.90
C CYS A 42 -5.31 41.89 14.96
N LEU A 43 -6.28 41.87 14.05
CA LEU A 43 -7.20 40.79 13.76
C LEU A 43 -6.48 39.50 13.38
N VAL A 44 -7.27 38.44 13.35
CA VAL A 44 -7.10 37.16 12.64
C VAL A 44 -6.69 35.99 13.52
N TRP A 45 -7.42 34.89 13.31
CA TRP A 45 -7.36 33.55 13.93
C TRP A 45 -8.30 33.28 15.11
N ARG A 46 -9.60 33.48 14.87
CA ARG A 46 -10.64 32.62 15.48
C ARG A 46 -11.14 31.64 14.43
N GLY A 47 -10.77 30.38 14.58
CA GLY A 47 -11.36 29.30 13.83
C GLY A 47 -10.45 28.08 13.82
N LEU A 48 -10.95 26.98 14.41
CA LEU A 48 -10.45 25.61 14.24
C LEU A 48 -9.23 25.21 15.08
N PHE A 49 -9.34 25.28 16.41
CA PHE A 49 -8.79 24.23 17.25
C PHE A 49 -9.70 24.09 18.48
N PHE A 50 -10.10 22.86 18.81
CA PHE A 50 -10.92 22.44 19.98
C PHE A 50 -12.45 22.57 19.91
N LYS A 51 -13.08 21.68 19.13
CA LYS A 51 -14.28 20.88 19.50
C LYS A 51 -14.12 19.56 18.74
N SER A 52 -13.98 18.36 19.30
CA SER A 52 -14.75 17.72 20.36
C SER A 52 -14.00 16.48 20.86
N ILE A 53 -13.48 16.51 22.09
CA ILE A 53 -13.20 15.30 22.87
C ILE A 53 -14.06 15.46 24.13
N ALA A 54 -15.28 14.95 24.07
CA ALA A 54 -16.16 14.86 25.22
C ALA A 54 -16.02 13.44 25.81
N TRP A 55 -15.35 13.34 26.96
CA TRP A 55 -15.36 12.17 27.83
C TRP A 55 -16.05 12.53 29.15
N ARG A 56 -17.14 11.82 29.45
CA ARG A 56 -17.69 11.40 30.76
C ARG A 56 -19.12 10.92 30.46
N ARG A 57 -19.57 9.75 30.92
CA ARG A 57 -19.59 9.33 32.33
C ARG A 57 -19.75 7.81 32.43
N PHE A 58 -19.11 7.27 33.46
CA PHE A 58 -19.09 5.87 33.89
C PHE A 58 -20.46 5.18 33.90
N GLY A 59 -20.48 3.97 33.34
CA GLY A 59 -21.43 2.89 33.62
C GLY A 59 -20.69 1.57 33.47
N CYS A 60 -20.08 1.10 34.56
CA CYS A 60 -19.37 -0.17 34.62
C CYS A 60 -20.38 -1.31 34.80
N SER A 61 -20.61 -2.10 33.76
CA SER A 61 -20.97 -3.53 33.87
C SER A 61 -20.99 -4.18 32.48
N SER A 62 -20.23 -5.27 32.36
CA SER A 62 -20.17 -6.23 31.24
C SER A 62 -19.72 -5.73 29.86
N PHE A 63 -18.42 -5.87 29.57
CA PHE A 63 -17.97 -6.32 28.25
C PHE A 63 -16.69 -7.16 28.43
N ALA A 64 -16.90 -8.39 28.88
CA ALA A 64 -15.97 -9.46 28.61
C ALA A 64 -16.07 -9.80 27.12
N GLY A 65 -14.92 -9.87 26.43
CA GLY A 65 -14.81 -10.52 25.13
C GLY A 65 -14.54 -9.61 23.92
N ARG A 66 -13.26 -9.50 23.56
CA ARG A 66 -12.78 -10.01 22.26
C ARG A 66 -11.24 -9.98 22.19
N GLN A 67 -10.70 -11.18 22.48
CA GLN A 67 -9.54 -11.85 21.91
C GLN A 67 -8.51 -11.03 21.14
N GLU A 68 -7.29 -11.11 21.67
CA GLU A 68 -6.02 -11.28 20.95
C GLU A 68 -6.18 -11.64 19.46
N VAL A 69 -5.55 -10.82 18.62
CA VAL A 69 -5.29 -11.15 17.22
C VAL A 69 -4.23 -12.25 17.22
N ALA A 70 -4.65 -13.50 17.40
CA ALA A 70 -3.80 -14.66 17.17
C ALA A 70 -3.34 -14.69 15.70
N ASP A 71 -2.13 -15.16 15.44
CA ASP A 71 -1.57 -15.35 14.10
C ASP A 71 -2.47 -16.27 13.26
N ILE A 72 -3.38 -15.67 12.49
CA ILE A 72 -4.30 -16.39 11.62
C ILE A 72 -3.56 -16.74 10.32
N PRO A 73 -3.43 -18.02 9.95
CA PRO A 73 -2.72 -18.41 8.74
C PRO A 73 -3.42 -17.86 7.49
N LEU A 74 -2.69 -17.01 6.76
CA LEU A 74 -3.14 -16.36 5.52
C LEU A 74 -3.02 -17.25 4.28
N LYS A 75 -2.35 -18.41 4.42
CA LYS A 75 -2.11 -19.34 3.32
C LYS A 75 -3.36 -20.18 3.00
N PRO A 76 -3.71 -20.35 1.71
CA PRO A 76 -4.73 -21.32 1.30
C PRO A 76 -4.38 -22.72 1.82
N ARG A 77 -5.39 -23.48 2.27
CA ARG A 77 -5.18 -24.81 2.89
C ARG A 77 -4.88 -25.90 1.87
N ARG A 78 -5.38 -25.79 0.62
CA ARG A 78 -5.08 -26.70 -0.49
C ARG A 78 -4.33 -25.98 -1.61
N LYS A 79 -3.31 -26.65 -2.16
CA LYS A 79 -2.69 -26.28 -3.46
C LYS A 79 -3.47 -27.00 -4.57
N PRO A 80 -4.05 -26.30 -5.56
CA PRO A 80 -4.85 -26.95 -6.60
C PRO A 80 -3.97 -27.79 -7.55
N VAL A 81 -4.11 -29.11 -7.49
CA VAL A 81 -3.45 -30.06 -8.42
C VAL A 81 -4.36 -30.43 -9.60
N GLN A 82 -5.69 -30.24 -9.48
CA GLN A 82 -6.69 -30.63 -10.49
C GLN A 82 -7.38 -29.42 -11.15
N SER A 83 -7.75 -29.54 -12.43
CA SER A 83 -8.43 -28.49 -13.22
C SER A 83 -9.70 -27.97 -12.55
N ARG A 84 -10.54 -28.86 -12.00
CA ARG A 84 -11.76 -28.51 -11.27
C ARG A 84 -11.50 -27.67 -10.02
N SER A 85 -10.39 -27.93 -9.32
CA SER A 85 -10.01 -27.21 -8.10
C SER A 85 -9.60 -25.76 -8.38
N ARG A 86 -8.92 -25.52 -9.52
CA ARG A 86 -8.60 -24.17 -9.99
C ARG A 86 -9.83 -23.38 -10.41
N VAL A 87 -10.78 -24.02 -11.12
CA VAL A 87 -12.04 -23.38 -11.52
C VAL A 87 -12.82 -22.89 -10.30
N THR A 88 -12.97 -23.74 -9.26
CA THR A 88 -13.64 -23.35 -8.02
C THR A 88 -12.92 -22.20 -7.31
N GLN A 89 -11.60 -22.26 -7.22
CA GLN A 89 -10.82 -21.19 -6.60
C GLN A 89 -11.00 -19.86 -7.34
N ASN A 90 -10.94 -19.87 -8.67
CA ASN A 90 -11.13 -18.67 -9.49
C ASN A 90 -12.53 -18.09 -9.31
N ALA A 91 -13.58 -18.94 -9.32
CA ALA A 91 -14.95 -18.48 -9.08
C ALA A 91 -15.10 -17.77 -7.72
N ILE A 92 -14.42 -18.25 -6.68
CA ILE A 92 -14.41 -17.60 -5.35
C ILE A 92 -13.71 -16.24 -5.42
N LEU A 93 -12.57 -16.15 -6.11
CA LEU A 93 -11.80 -14.90 -6.23
C LEU A 93 -12.52 -13.86 -7.09
N ASP A 94 -13.17 -14.28 -8.17
CA ASP A 94 -13.95 -13.41 -9.04
C ASP A 94 -15.17 -12.85 -8.29
N ALA A 95 -15.87 -13.71 -7.53
CA ALA A 95 -16.95 -13.28 -6.64
C ALA A 95 -16.46 -12.29 -5.58
N PHE A 96 -15.28 -12.54 -5.01
CA PHE A 96 -14.66 -11.63 -4.04
C PHE A 96 -14.33 -10.27 -4.65
N VAL A 97 -13.70 -10.22 -5.82
CA VAL A 97 -13.36 -8.96 -6.51
C VAL A 97 -14.61 -8.17 -6.84
N ARG A 98 -15.65 -8.84 -7.36
CA ARG A 98 -16.93 -8.19 -7.65
C ARG A 98 -17.52 -7.54 -6.39
N LEU A 99 -17.60 -8.27 -5.28
CA LEU A 99 -18.11 -7.74 -4.02
C LEU A 99 -17.22 -6.63 -3.43
N LEU A 100 -15.91 -6.74 -3.62
CA LEU A 100 -14.94 -5.73 -3.19
C LEU A 100 -15.22 -4.39 -3.90
N LEU A 101 -15.46 -4.42 -5.21
CA LEU A 101 -15.78 -3.24 -6.01
C LEU A 101 -17.17 -2.68 -5.68
N GLU A 102 -18.19 -3.54 -5.57
CA GLU A 102 -19.57 -3.10 -5.31
C GLU A 102 -19.77 -2.55 -3.89
N ARG A 103 -19.15 -3.17 -2.88
CA ARG A 103 -19.50 -2.95 -1.46
C ARG A 103 -18.31 -2.62 -0.57
N GLY A 104 -17.09 -2.80 -1.02
CA GLY A 104 -15.89 -2.64 -0.20
C GLY A 104 -15.64 -3.79 0.77
N TYR A 105 -14.38 -3.93 1.19
CA TYR A 105 -13.91 -5.08 1.98
C TYR A 105 -14.60 -5.23 3.34
N ALA A 106 -14.90 -4.11 4.01
CA ALA A 106 -15.52 -4.13 5.33
C ALA A 106 -16.93 -4.75 5.32
N ARG A 107 -17.73 -4.48 4.28
CA ARG A 107 -19.14 -4.88 4.21
C ARG A 107 -19.38 -6.26 3.60
N LEU A 108 -18.47 -6.75 2.75
CA LEU A 108 -18.65 -8.07 2.14
C LEU A 108 -18.47 -9.21 3.15
N THR A 109 -19.29 -10.26 3.01
CA THR A 109 -19.27 -11.45 3.88
C THR A 109 -18.92 -12.72 3.10
N ILE A 110 -18.50 -13.77 3.82
CA ILE A 110 -18.29 -15.10 3.22
C ILE A 110 -19.57 -15.64 2.58
N ARG A 111 -20.75 -15.34 3.16
CA ARG A 111 -22.05 -15.76 2.62
C ARG A 111 -22.34 -15.11 1.28
N ASP A 112 -22.01 -13.83 1.11
CA ASP A 112 -22.13 -13.14 -0.17
C ASP A 112 -21.22 -13.79 -1.23
N ILE A 113 -19.97 -14.11 -0.85
CA ILE A 113 -18.99 -14.71 -1.77
C ILE A 113 -19.49 -16.07 -2.27
N VAL A 114 -19.95 -16.96 -1.39
CA VAL A 114 -20.42 -18.30 -1.80
C VAL A 114 -21.67 -18.23 -2.67
N ALA A 115 -22.56 -17.27 -2.39
CA ALA A 115 -23.78 -17.06 -3.18
C ALA A 115 -23.44 -16.63 -4.62
N ILE A 116 -22.47 -15.74 -4.80
CA ILE A 116 -22.04 -15.29 -6.14
C ILE A 116 -21.17 -16.34 -6.84
N ALA A 117 -20.27 -17.01 -6.11
CA ALA A 117 -19.37 -18.01 -6.67
C ALA A 117 -20.10 -19.33 -7.04
N GLY A 118 -21.32 -19.54 -6.56
CA GLY A 118 -22.07 -20.78 -6.80
C GLY A 118 -21.46 -22.01 -6.14
N VAL A 119 -20.79 -21.83 -4.99
CA VAL A 119 -20.11 -22.91 -4.25
C VAL A 119 -20.73 -23.13 -2.88
N GLY A 120 -20.56 -24.33 -2.32
CA GLY A 120 -20.97 -24.61 -0.93
C GLY A 120 -20.05 -23.91 0.08
N LEU A 121 -20.59 -23.57 1.26
CA LEU A 121 -19.82 -22.97 2.35
C LEU A 121 -18.65 -23.86 2.81
N GLY A 122 -18.90 -25.17 2.94
CA GLY A 122 -17.85 -26.15 3.26
C GLY A 122 -16.74 -26.15 2.22
N THR A 123 -17.12 -26.13 0.92
CA THR A 123 -16.17 -26.05 -0.19
C THR A 123 -15.30 -24.81 -0.12
N LEU A 124 -15.86 -23.62 0.18
CA LEU A 124 -15.04 -22.42 0.35
C LEU A 124 -14.02 -22.58 1.47
N TYR A 125 -14.42 -23.13 2.62
CA TYR A 125 -13.52 -23.33 3.77
C TYR A 125 -12.41 -24.36 3.52
N GLU A 126 -12.58 -25.28 2.57
CA GLU A 126 -11.51 -26.17 2.11
C GLU A 126 -10.36 -25.39 1.44
N TYR A 127 -10.66 -24.27 0.78
CA TYR A 127 -9.66 -23.41 0.15
C TYR A 127 -9.17 -22.31 1.09
N PHE A 128 -10.11 -21.61 1.72
CA PHE A 128 -9.87 -20.36 2.42
C PHE A 128 -10.43 -20.41 3.83
N PRO A 129 -9.57 -20.44 4.87
CA PRO A 129 -10.04 -20.50 6.25
C PRO A 129 -10.84 -19.26 6.69
N ASN A 130 -10.64 -18.11 6.03
CA ASN A 130 -11.30 -16.86 6.40
C ASN A 130 -11.27 -15.82 5.26
N LYS A 131 -12.01 -14.72 5.43
CA LYS A 131 -12.08 -13.61 4.45
C LYS A 131 -10.71 -12.96 4.16
N LYS A 132 -9.80 -12.90 5.15
CA LYS A 132 -8.46 -12.33 4.97
C LYS A 132 -7.59 -13.23 4.07
N SER A 133 -7.72 -14.55 4.16
CA SER A 133 -7.01 -15.49 3.28
C SER A 133 -7.46 -15.40 1.82
N ILE A 134 -8.75 -15.09 1.55
CA ILE A 134 -9.26 -14.83 0.20
C ILE A 134 -8.61 -13.57 -0.37
N ALA A 135 -8.62 -12.49 0.42
CA ALA A 135 -8.03 -11.21 0.03
C ALA A 135 -6.52 -11.32 -0.23
N ALA A 136 -5.77 -11.93 0.70
CA ALA A 136 -4.34 -12.15 0.57
C ALA A 136 -4.01 -12.99 -0.67
N ASN A 137 -4.81 -14.01 -0.97
CA ASN A 137 -4.61 -14.81 -2.17
C ASN A 137 -4.94 -14.04 -3.46
N CYS A 138 -6.02 -13.26 -3.47
CA CYS A 138 -6.38 -12.39 -4.59
C CYS A 138 -5.23 -11.42 -4.93
N ILE A 139 -4.74 -10.69 -3.92
CA ILE A 139 -3.63 -9.75 -4.05
C ILE A 139 -2.37 -10.47 -4.54
N HIS A 140 -2.00 -11.58 -3.91
CA HIS A 140 -0.85 -12.37 -4.33
C HIS A 140 -0.95 -12.83 -5.79
N GLN A 141 -2.12 -13.30 -6.23
CA GLN A 141 -2.32 -13.72 -7.62
C GLN A 141 -2.18 -12.54 -8.59
N ARG A 142 -2.71 -11.36 -8.26
CA ARG A 142 -2.60 -10.17 -9.12
C ARG A 142 -1.16 -9.70 -9.24
N PHE A 143 -0.43 -9.57 -8.13
CA PHE A 143 0.99 -9.22 -8.20
C PHE A 143 1.83 -10.29 -8.89
N LYS A 144 1.53 -11.58 -8.69
CA LYS A 144 2.19 -12.65 -9.42
C LYS A 144 1.99 -12.50 -10.93
N SER A 145 0.76 -12.23 -11.39
CA SER A 145 0.49 -11.99 -12.81
C SER A 145 1.26 -10.80 -13.37
N VAL A 146 1.44 -9.72 -12.60
CA VAL A 146 2.30 -8.59 -13.01
C VAL A 146 3.75 -9.05 -13.17
N GLY A 147 4.29 -9.78 -12.18
CA GLY A 147 5.65 -10.31 -12.26
C GLY A 147 5.86 -11.26 -13.44
N ASP A 148 4.93 -12.18 -13.68
CA ASP A 148 4.98 -13.13 -14.80
C ASP A 148 5.01 -12.38 -16.16
N LEU A 149 4.23 -11.31 -16.31
CA LEU A 149 4.20 -10.52 -17.54
C LEU A 149 5.43 -9.64 -17.72
N MET A 150 5.98 -9.08 -16.64
CA MET A 150 7.26 -8.36 -16.69
C MET A 150 8.39 -9.30 -17.14
N LEU A 151 8.44 -10.53 -16.59
CA LEU A 151 9.43 -11.53 -17.00
C LEU A 151 9.27 -11.92 -18.48
N ALA A 152 8.04 -12.11 -18.96
CA ALA A 152 7.79 -12.37 -20.38
C ALA A 152 8.22 -11.19 -21.27
N CYS A 153 7.98 -9.96 -20.83
CA CYS A 153 8.44 -8.75 -21.51
C CYS A 153 9.98 -8.72 -21.60
N ILE A 154 10.68 -9.00 -20.50
CA ILE A 154 12.14 -9.06 -20.45
C ILE A 154 12.69 -10.07 -21.46
N GLU A 155 12.10 -11.27 -21.55
CA GLU A 155 12.52 -12.26 -22.55
C GLU A 155 12.31 -11.76 -23.98
N SER A 156 11.18 -11.11 -24.26
CA SER A 156 10.89 -10.56 -25.59
C SER A 156 11.79 -9.38 -26.00
N ALA A 157 12.31 -8.64 -25.01
CA ALA A 157 13.14 -7.46 -25.19
C ALA A 157 14.64 -7.74 -24.92
N ARG A 158 15.02 -9.01 -24.72
CA ARG A 158 16.40 -9.40 -24.42
C ARG A 158 17.37 -8.88 -25.48
N GLY A 159 18.49 -8.30 -25.03
CA GLY A 159 19.53 -7.74 -25.89
C GLY A 159 19.17 -6.40 -26.53
N LYS A 160 17.99 -5.82 -26.24
CA LYS A 160 17.70 -4.43 -26.62
C LYS A 160 18.45 -3.44 -25.74
N PRO A 161 18.69 -2.20 -26.21
CA PRO A 161 19.22 -1.13 -25.36
C PRO A 161 18.42 -0.96 -24.07
N LEU A 162 19.08 -0.55 -22.98
CA LEU A 162 18.45 -0.39 -21.67
C LEU A 162 17.20 0.51 -21.73
N ALA A 163 17.28 1.62 -22.48
CA ALA A 163 16.15 2.53 -22.65
C ALA A 163 14.91 1.83 -23.24
N GLU A 164 15.09 1.02 -24.29
CA GLU A 164 14.00 0.26 -24.92
C GLU A 164 13.44 -0.84 -24.02
N MET A 165 14.31 -1.56 -23.28
CA MET A 165 13.89 -2.55 -22.28
C MET A 165 13.01 -1.91 -21.21
N VAL A 166 13.45 -0.75 -20.71
CA VAL A 166 12.74 0.01 -19.69
C VAL A 166 11.40 0.52 -20.22
N ASP A 167 11.36 1.11 -21.42
CA ASP A 167 10.11 1.58 -22.02
C ASP A 167 9.10 0.44 -22.21
N ALA A 168 9.55 -0.73 -22.67
CA ALA A 168 8.70 -1.90 -22.82
C ALA A 168 8.10 -2.38 -21.48
N LEU A 169 8.88 -2.33 -20.40
CA LEU A 169 8.40 -2.64 -19.06
C LEU A 169 7.43 -1.59 -18.53
N LEU A 170 7.71 -0.30 -18.75
CA LEU A 170 6.80 0.77 -18.36
C LEU A 170 5.46 0.63 -19.08
N ASP A 171 5.47 0.37 -20.40
CA ASP A 171 4.25 0.17 -21.18
C ASP A 171 3.46 -1.04 -20.69
N THR A 172 4.16 -2.16 -20.41
CA THR A 172 3.55 -3.38 -19.85
C THR A 172 2.87 -3.11 -18.52
N VAL A 173 3.57 -2.46 -17.58
CA VAL A 173 3.04 -2.18 -16.24
C VAL A 173 1.88 -1.17 -16.32
N VAL A 174 2.00 -0.12 -17.12
CA VAL A 174 0.94 0.88 -17.27
C VAL A 174 -0.31 0.27 -17.91
N ALA A 175 -0.17 -0.51 -18.98
CA ALA A 175 -1.29 -1.19 -19.63
C ALA A 175 -2.06 -2.08 -18.64
N LEU A 176 -1.33 -2.92 -17.88
CA LEU A 176 -1.94 -3.82 -16.90
C LEU A 176 -2.76 -3.14 -15.80
N HIS A 177 -2.28 -1.97 -15.36
CA HIS A 177 -2.99 -1.21 -14.32
C HIS A 177 -4.15 -0.41 -14.91
N THR A 178 -4.04 0.02 -16.17
CA THR A 178 -5.09 0.77 -16.87
C THR A 178 -6.29 -0.11 -17.17
N GLU A 179 -6.07 -1.35 -17.65
CA GLU A 179 -7.13 -2.32 -17.98
C GLU A 179 -8.09 -2.60 -16.82
N ARG A 180 -7.61 -2.49 -15.58
CA ARG A 180 -8.38 -2.82 -14.37
C ARG A 180 -8.19 -1.78 -13.28
N THR A 181 -8.21 -0.51 -13.65
CA THR A 181 -7.91 0.63 -12.76
C THR A 181 -8.70 0.58 -11.45
N GLU A 182 -10.02 0.30 -11.51
CA GLU A 182 -10.87 0.22 -10.31
C GLU A 182 -10.48 -0.94 -9.39
N GLU A 183 -10.21 -2.12 -9.97
CA GLU A 183 -9.76 -3.31 -9.23
C GLU A 183 -8.43 -3.04 -8.54
N TRP A 184 -7.46 -2.50 -9.26
CA TRP A 184 -6.14 -2.15 -8.69
C TRP A 184 -6.26 -1.11 -7.57
N SER A 185 -7.08 -0.09 -7.76
CA SER A 185 -7.31 0.92 -6.73
C SER A 185 -7.86 0.29 -5.45
N ALA A 186 -8.85 -0.59 -5.56
CA ALA A 186 -9.42 -1.29 -4.42
C ALA A 186 -8.43 -2.26 -3.75
N LEU A 187 -7.67 -3.02 -4.55
CA LEU A 187 -6.70 -3.99 -4.04
C LEU A 187 -5.52 -3.34 -3.33
N ILE A 188 -5.03 -2.19 -3.79
CA ILE A 188 -3.90 -1.49 -3.17
C ILE A 188 -4.28 -0.92 -1.79
N PHE A 189 -5.49 -0.37 -1.64
CA PHE A 189 -5.97 0.01 -0.31
C PHE A 189 -6.13 -1.19 0.61
N LEU A 190 -6.57 -2.34 0.07
CA LEU A 190 -6.76 -3.55 0.85
C LEU A 190 -5.43 -4.18 1.27
N GLU A 191 -4.44 -4.22 0.36
CA GLU A 191 -3.09 -4.73 0.62
C GLU A 191 -2.48 -4.06 1.85
N ARG A 192 -2.56 -2.72 1.92
CA ARG A 192 -2.06 -1.92 3.05
C ARG A 192 -2.75 -2.21 4.38
N GLN A 193 -3.96 -2.77 4.36
CA GLN A 193 -4.70 -3.15 5.57
C GLN A 193 -4.38 -4.57 6.04
N ILE A 194 -3.94 -5.45 5.14
CA ILE A 194 -3.85 -6.88 5.44
C ILE A 194 -2.44 -7.44 5.45
N SER A 195 -1.52 -6.87 4.66
CA SER A 195 -0.13 -7.29 4.56
C SER A 195 0.64 -6.89 5.82
N ASP A 196 1.39 -7.83 6.37
CA ASP A 196 2.39 -7.53 7.39
C ASP A 196 3.69 -7.02 6.77
N GLU A 197 4.60 -6.53 7.62
CA GLU A 197 5.88 -5.99 7.21
C GLU A 197 6.72 -6.99 6.38
N GLN A 198 6.73 -8.26 6.79
CA GLN A 198 7.54 -9.29 6.14
C GLN A 198 7.01 -9.60 4.73
N ALA A 199 5.69 -9.73 4.58
CA ALA A 199 5.05 -9.94 3.30
C ALA A 199 5.33 -8.78 2.34
N TYR A 200 5.22 -7.54 2.83
CA TYR A 200 5.53 -6.35 2.05
C TYR A 200 7.00 -6.32 1.59
N ARG A 201 7.96 -6.58 2.49
CA ARG A 201 9.39 -6.63 2.16
C ARG A 201 9.73 -7.71 1.13
N VAL A 202 9.10 -8.89 1.23
CA VAL A 202 9.30 -9.99 0.27
C VAL A 202 8.78 -9.61 -1.11
N LEU A 203 7.56 -9.05 -1.17
CA LEU A 203 6.95 -8.62 -2.43
C LEU A 203 7.79 -7.52 -3.11
N TYR A 204 8.19 -6.51 -2.35
CA TYR A 204 9.00 -5.40 -2.85
C TYR A 204 10.35 -5.91 -3.40
N ARG A 205 11.05 -6.76 -2.64
CA ARG A 205 12.33 -7.36 -3.08
C ARG A 205 12.15 -8.20 -4.35
N HIS A 206 11.03 -8.91 -4.48
CA HIS A 206 10.76 -9.69 -5.69
C HIS A 206 10.72 -8.80 -6.94
N PHE A 207 10.02 -7.68 -6.90
CA PHE A 207 9.97 -6.75 -8.04
C PHE A 207 11.27 -6.01 -8.30
N VAL A 208 12.02 -5.63 -7.26
CA VAL A 208 13.40 -5.14 -7.41
C VAL A 208 14.24 -6.18 -8.16
N GLY A 209 14.14 -7.45 -7.78
CA GLY A 209 14.85 -8.54 -8.46
C GLY A 209 14.46 -8.71 -9.94
N ILE A 210 13.20 -8.45 -10.31
CA ILE A 210 12.76 -8.46 -11.72
C ILE A 210 13.39 -7.30 -12.48
N TRP A 211 13.46 -6.10 -11.91
CA TRP A 211 14.18 -4.97 -12.53
C TRP A 211 15.66 -5.27 -12.70
N GLY A 212 16.30 -5.90 -11.71
CA GLY A 212 17.69 -6.34 -11.82
C GLY A 212 17.90 -7.39 -12.92
N GLN A 213 16.91 -8.25 -13.20
CA GLN A 213 16.95 -9.17 -14.33
C GLN A 213 16.81 -8.43 -15.67
N ALA A 214 15.92 -7.44 -15.75
CA ALA A 214 15.74 -6.62 -16.95
C ALA A 214 17.03 -5.88 -17.34
N ILE A 215 17.68 -5.26 -16.35
CA ILE A 215 18.94 -4.53 -16.55
C ILE A 215 20.03 -5.48 -17.05
N ARG A 216 20.21 -6.65 -16.43
CA ARG A 216 21.22 -7.64 -16.87
C ARG A 216 20.92 -8.24 -18.24
N ALA A 217 19.66 -8.22 -18.68
CA ALA A 217 19.24 -8.76 -19.97
C ALA A 217 19.36 -7.76 -21.14
N CYS A 218 19.66 -6.48 -20.88
CA CYS A 218 19.80 -5.46 -21.92
C CYS A 218 21.16 -5.52 -22.63
N ALA A 219 21.28 -4.88 -23.78
CA ALA A 219 22.56 -4.64 -24.44
C ALA A 219 23.34 -3.54 -23.71
N GLY A 220 24.59 -3.83 -23.37
CA GLY A 220 25.46 -2.91 -22.63
C GLY A 220 24.95 -2.61 -21.23
N PRO A 221 24.74 -3.61 -20.36
CA PRO A 221 24.27 -3.37 -19.01
C PRO A 221 25.25 -2.48 -18.24
N PRO A 222 24.76 -1.70 -17.27
CA PRO A 222 25.64 -0.98 -16.34
C PRO A 222 26.55 -1.97 -15.59
N ARG A 223 27.57 -1.44 -14.94
CA ARG A 223 28.46 -2.26 -14.09
C ARG A 223 27.63 -3.04 -13.08
N ASP A 224 27.96 -4.31 -12.87
CA ASP A 224 27.21 -5.21 -11.99
C ASP A 224 27.01 -4.65 -10.57
N GLU A 225 27.98 -3.88 -10.06
CA GLU A 225 27.93 -3.22 -8.75
C GLU A 225 26.79 -2.20 -8.63
N LEU A 226 26.33 -1.62 -9.74
CA LEU A 226 25.27 -0.62 -9.78
C LEU A 226 23.87 -1.23 -9.99
N VAL A 227 23.78 -2.49 -10.43
CA VAL A 227 22.52 -3.07 -10.90
C VAL A 227 21.45 -3.10 -9.81
N GLU A 228 21.81 -3.49 -8.58
CA GLU A 228 20.84 -3.59 -7.48
C GLU A 228 20.31 -2.21 -7.05
N ASP A 229 21.18 -1.21 -6.96
CA ASP A 229 20.78 0.15 -6.60
C ASP A 229 19.92 0.80 -7.69
N VAL A 230 20.30 0.63 -8.95
CA VAL A 230 19.49 1.09 -10.10
C VAL A 230 18.15 0.37 -10.11
N ALA A 231 18.11 -0.96 -9.94
CA ALA A 231 16.86 -1.72 -9.88
C ALA A 231 15.95 -1.28 -8.74
N TYR A 232 16.53 -0.99 -7.56
CA TYR A 232 15.80 -0.48 -6.42
C TYR A 232 15.15 0.88 -6.72
N VAL A 233 15.92 1.82 -7.27
CA VAL A 233 15.42 3.16 -7.60
C VAL A 233 14.36 3.10 -8.70
N LEU A 234 14.58 2.32 -9.75
CA LEU A 234 13.58 2.12 -10.82
C LEU A 234 12.27 1.56 -10.25
N HIS A 235 12.35 0.52 -9.41
CA HIS A 235 11.16 -0.02 -8.77
C HIS A 235 10.48 1.02 -7.88
N ALA A 236 11.23 1.74 -7.04
CA ALA A 236 10.69 2.73 -6.11
C ALA A 236 9.98 3.88 -6.84
N ALA A 237 10.59 4.39 -7.92
CA ALA A 237 10.05 5.46 -8.74
C ALA A 237 8.75 5.03 -9.44
N VAL A 238 8.77 3.87 -10.11
CA VAL A 238 7.61 3.34 -10.84
C VAL A 238 6.49 2.96 -9.88
N TYR A 239 6.79 2.22 -8.82
CA TYR A 239 5.83 1.83 -7.78
C TYR A 239 5.20 3.07 -7.14
N GLY A 240 6.03 4.04 -6.73
CA GLY A 240 5.60 5.25 -6.05
C GLY A 240 4.65 6.08 -6.92
N LEU A 241 5.04 6.39 -8.16
CA LEU A 241 4.21 7.21 -9.04
C LEU A 241 2.93 6.48 -9.45
N LEU A 242 3.02 5.20 -9.84
CA LEU A 242 1.87 4.43 -10.31
C LEU A 242 0.83 4.20 -9.22
N TYR A 243 1.24 3.66 -8.06
CA TYR A 243 0.29 3.31 -7.02
C TYR A 243 -0.25 4.53 -6.27
N GLN A 244 0.54 5.59 -6.13
CA GLN A 244 0.02 6.86 -5.61
C GLN A 244 -1.03 7.46 -6.57
N THR A 245 -0.81 7.34 -7.88
CA THR A 245 -1.79 7.79 -8.88
C THR A 245 -3.05 6.93 -8.84
N LEU A 246 -2.94 5.60 -8.75
CA LEU A 246 -4.11 4.72 -8.56
C LEU A 246 -4.94 5.11 -7.32
N MET A 247 -4.29 5.41 -6.20
CA MET A 247 -4.99 5.76 -4.96
C MET A 247 -5.62 7.15 -4.98
N CYS A 248 -4.94 8.15 -5.55
CA CYS A 248 -5.34 9.54 -5.42
C CYS A 248 -5.98 10.13 -6.67
N ARG A 249 -5.66 9.60 -7.85
CA ARG A 249 -6.06 10.10 -9.17
C ARG A 249 -6.21 8.96 -10.18
N PRO A 250 -7.08 7.96 -9.91
CA PRO A 250 -7.15 6.74 -10.74
C PRO A 250 -7.42 7.02 -12.23
N HIS A 251 -8.21 8.04 -12.55
CA HIS A 251 -8.49 8.47 -13.92
C HIS A 251 -7.26 8.99 -14.70
N ALA A 252 -6.17 9.33 -14.01
CA ALA A 252 -4.93 9.78 -14.65
C ALA A 252 -4.04 8.60 -15.09
N VAL A 253 -4.23 7.41 -14.50
CA VAL A 253 -3.50 6.20 -14.89
C VAL A 253 -3.81 5.86 -16.34
N GLY A 254 -2.77 5.54 -17.12
CA GLY A 254 -2.91 5.17 -18.53
C GLY A 254 -3.08 6.35 -19.50
N THR A 255 -3.18 7.58 -19.00
CA THR A 255 -3.18 8.75 -19.88
C THR A 255 -1.80 8.91 -20.56
N PRO A 256 -1.74 9.48 -21.78
CA PRO A 256 -0.46 9.76 -22.43
C PRO A 256 0.46 10.65 -21.58
N GLU A 257 -0.13 11.60 -20.85
CA GLU A 257 0.60 12.49 -19.95
C GLU A 257 1.21 11.74 -18.76
N PHE A 258 0.47 10.82 -18.14
CA PHE A 258 1.01 9.97 -17.07
C PHE A 258 2.18 9.13 -17.56
N ARG A 259 2.04 8.49 -18.73
CA ARG A 259 3.12 7.68 -19.31
C ARG A 259 4.36 8.52 -19.66
N ARG A 260 4.17 9.73 -20.18
CA ARG A 260 5.25 10.69 -20.48
C ARG A 260 6.01 11.05 -19.20
N GLN A 261 5.32 11.49 -18.15
CA GLN A 261 5.92 11.85 -16.86
C GLN A 261 6.67 10.69 -16.21
N LEU A 262 6.09 9.48 -16.26
CA LEU A 262 6.75 8.27 -15.76
C LEU A 262 8.03 7.95 -16.53
N GLY A 263 8.00 8.10 -17.86
CA GLY A 263 9.18 7.94 -18.71
C GLY A 263 10.27 8.97 -18.43
N GLU A 264 9.90 10.25 -18.33
CA GLU A 264 10.82 11.35 -18.00
C GLU A 264 11.52 11.13 -16.65
N LEU A 265 10.77 10.69 -15.63
CA LEU A 265 11.31 10.35 -14.32
C LEU A 265 12.36 9.24 -14.40
N VAL A 266 12.03 8.16 -15.11
CA VAL A 266 12.88 6.97 -15.19
C VAL A 266 14.11 7.20 -16.08
N HIS A 267 13.92 7.74 -17.28
CA HIS A 267 15.03 8.02 -18.19
C HIS A 267 15.93 9.15 -17.68
N GLY A 268 15.37 10.15 -16.99
CA GLY A 268 16.16 11.19 -16.33
C GLY A 268 17.10 10.62 -15.27
N TYR A 269 16.63 9.65 -14.47
CA TYR A 269 17.50 8.95 -13.51
C TYR A 269 18.58 8.12 -14.21
N LEU A 270 18.22 7.33 -15.23
CA LEU A 270 19.17 6.50 -15.97
C LEU A 270 20.26 7.32 -16.67
N GLY A 271 19.91 8.48 -17.22
CA GLY A 271 20.88 9.37 -17.86
C GLY A 271 21.90 10.00 -16.89
N GLY A 272 21.61 10.04 -15.59
CA GLY A 272 22.52 10.55 -14.56
C GLY A 272 23.22 9.47 -13.71
N ALA A 273 22.67 8.25 -13.68
CA ALA A 273 23.19 7.13 -12.90
C ALA A 273 24.15 6.22 -13.67
N MET A 274 24.14 6.29 -15.01
CA MET A 274 25.09 5.62 -15.91
C MET A 274 26.32 6.49 -16.16
#